data_AF-A0A1Q7T631-F1
#
_entry.id   AF-A0A1Q7T631-F1
#
_cell.length_a   1.000
_cell.length_b   1.000
_cell.length_c   1.000
_cell.angle_alpha   90.00
_cell.angle_beta   90.00
_cell.angle_gamma   90.00
#
_symmetry.space_group_name_H-M   'P 1'
#
loop_
_entity.id
_entity.type
_entity.pdbx_description
1 polymer ?
#
loop_
_entity_poly.entity_id
_entity_poly.type
_entity_poly.pdbx_seq_one_letter_code
_entity_poly.pdbx_strand_id
1 'polypeptide(L)'
;METRFYQTQEITIPVLAQGLVLEYQAQGYEAQHFGDFNQTTVQLKKESTLRAITGFDKVLAISFQRVNGGTLVNVGAQDWVDQIAVGAVGLVIHPLLITAAIGAMQQRNALHDVLTSIDQHIRYQQPQAQVGEPPTPLVYREMTGSSA
;
A
#
# COMPACT_ATOMS: atom_id res chain seq x y z
N MET A 1 0.21 -6.76 8.72
CA MET A 1 0.17 -6.32 7.31
C MET A 1 -0.93 -7.12 6.63
N GLU A 2 -1.74 -6.46 5.83
CA GLU A 2 -2.75 -7.09 4.97
C GLU A 2 -2.34 -6.94 3.51
N THR A 3 -2.64 -7.95 2.70
CA THR A 3 -2.35 -7.96 1.26
C THR A 3 -3.62 -8.28 0.48
N ARG A 4 -3.80 -7.60 -0.66
CA ARG A 4 -4.84 -7.87 -1.65
C ARG A 4 -4.24 -7.85 -3.05
N PHE A 5 -4.69 -8.74 -3.91
CA PHE A 5 -4.32 -8.73 -5.32
C PHE A 5 -5.56 -8.51 -6.17
N TYR A 6 -5.55 -7.44 -6.95
CA TYR A 6 -6.60 -7.10 -7.89
C TYR A 6 -6.17 -7.59 -9.27
N GLN A 7 -6.96 -8.49 -9.85
CA GLN A 7 -6.70 -9.15 -11.15
C GLN A 7 -7.02 -8.21 -12.33
N THR A 8 -6.41 -7.02 -12.34
CA THR A 8 -6.52 -6.05 -13.42
C THR A 8 -5.28 -5.16 -13.48
N GLN A 9 -4.86 -4.86 -14.71
CA GLN A 9 -3.77 -3.94 -15.01
C GLN A 9 -4.27 -2.55 -15.40
N GLU A 10 -5.59 -2.36 -15.45
CA GLU A 10 -6.23 -1.14 -15.94
C GLU A 10 -6.48 -0.11 -14.82
N ILE A 11 -6.05 -0.42 -13.60
CA ILE A 11 -6.08 0.54 -12.49
C ILE A 11 -5.05 1.64 -12.77
N THR A 12 -5.53 2.88 -12.78
CA THR A 12 -4.64 4.05 -12.84
C THR A 12 -4.17 4.35 -11.43
N ILE A 13 -3.05 3.73 -11.05
CA ILE A 13 -2.50 3.77 -9.68
C ILE A 13 -2.31 5.21 -9.16
N PRO A 14 -1.77 6.18 -9.92
CA PRO A 14 -1.63 7.55 -9.41
C PRO A 14 -2.97 8.25 -9.12
N VAL A 15 -4.01 7.98 -9.92
CA VAL A 15 -5.35 8.53 -9.68
C VAL A 15 -5.97 7.90 -8.43
N LEU A 16 -5.78 6.60 -8.25
CA LEU A 16 -6.20 5.88 -7.04
C LEU A 16 -5.52 6.45 -5.79
N ALA A 17 -4.19 6.59 -5.83
CA ALA A 17 -3.41 7.12 -4.72
C ALA A 17 -3.80 8.57 -4.38
N GLN A 18 -4.01 9.41 -5.38
CA GLN A 18 -4.46 10.79 -5.18
C GLN A 18 -5.86 10.86 -4.57
N GLY A 19 -6.79 9.98 -4.99
CA GLY A 19 -8.13 9.89 -4.41
C GLY A 19 -8.10 9.57 -2.92
N LEU A 20 -7.28 8.57 -2.53
CA LEU A 20 -7.07 8.21 -1.12
C LEU A 20 -6.48 9.36 -0.32
N VAL A 21 -5.48 10.07 -0.85
CA VAL A 21 -4.91 11.24 -0.16
C VAL A 21 -5.99 12.30 0.10
N LEU A 22 -6.80 12.64 -0.90
CA LEU A 22 -7.86 13.63 -0.74
C LEU A 22 -8.93 13.17 0.27
N GLU A 23 -9.34 11.91 0.21
CA GLU A 23 -10.30 11.33 1.14
C GLU A 23 -9.80 11.43 2.59
N TYR A 24 -8.58 10.99 2.86
CA TYR A 24 -8.05 10.97 4.22
C TYR A 24 -7.65 12.37 4.73
N GLN A 25 -7.22 13.28 3.85
CA GLN A 25 -7.04 14.70 4.21
C GLN A 25 -8.37 15.31 4.66
N ALA A 26 -9.47 15.02 3.97
CA ALA A 26 -10.81 15.49 4.38
C ALA A 26 -11.25 14.93 5.75
N GLN A 27 -10.68 13.80 6.18
CA GLN A 27 -10.89 13.20 7.51
C GLN A 27 -9.89 13.69 8.58
N GLY A 28 -9.05 14.68 8.25
CA GLY A 28 -8.09 15.29 9.17
C GLY A 28 -6.77 14.52 9.33
N TYR A 29 -6.42 13.67 8.38
CA TYR A 29 -5.09 13.04 8.32
C TYR A 29 -4.09 13.95 7.59
N GLU A 30 -2.83 13.91 8.01
CA GLU A 30 -1.71 14.27 7.16
C GLU A 30 -1.47 13.08 6.21
N ALA A 31 -1.73 13.28 4.91
CA ALA A 31 -1.59 12.24 3.90
C ALA A 31 -0.78 12.71 2.69
N GLN A 32 0.08 11.82 2.19
CA GLN A 32 0.92 12.06 1.02
C GLN A 32 1.07 10.76 0.21
N HIS A 33 1.37 10.90 -1.08
CA HIS A 33 1.70 9.77 -1.95
C HIS A 33 2.97 10.06 -2.76
N PHE A 34 3.68 8.99 -3.13
CA PHE A 34 4.91 9.08 -3.92
C PHE A 34 5.18 7.78 -4.68
N GLY A 35 5.91 7.91 -5.78
CA GLY A 35 6.27 6.81 -6.66
C GLY A 35 5.92 7.13 -8.11
N ASP A 36 5.62 6.09 -8.88
CA ASP A 36 5.29 6.15 -10.30
C ASP A 36 4.07 5.29 -10.65
N PHE A 37 3.79 5.15 -11.96
CA PHE A 37 2.65 4.40 -12.49
C PHE A 37 2.66 2.89 -12.18
N ASN A 38 3.84 2.31 -11.89
CA ASN A 38 4.00 0.90 -11.56
C ASN A 38 4.05 0.69 -10.04
N GLN A 39 4.56 1.66 -9.29
CA GLN A 39 4.71 1.53 -7.86
C GLN A 39 4.46 2.87 -7.16
N THR A 40 3.41 2.93 -6.35
CA THR A 40 3.07 4.12 -5.55
C THR A 40 2.84 3.71 -4.11
N THR A 41 3.31 4.52 -3.16
CA THR A 41 3.00 4.39 -1.75
C THR A 41 2.19 5.59 -1.28
N VAL A 42 1.16 5.35 -0.49
CA VAL A 42 0.38 6.36 0.23
C VAL A 42 0.70 6.22 1.72
N GLN A 43 1.03 7.33 2.38
CA GLN A 43 1.23 7.39 3.82
C GLN A 43 0.13 8.22 4.48
N LEU A 44 -0.48 7.67 5.52
CA LEU A 44 -1.55 8.29 6.30
C LEU A 44 -1.09 8.43 7.74
N LYS A 45 -0.97 9.67 8.19
CA LYS A 45 -0.56 10.04 9.55
C LYS A 45 -1.69 10.80 10.22
N LYS A 46 -2.06 10.37 11.42
CA LYS A 46 -3.02 11.08 12.27
C LYS A 46 -2.36 11.28 13.62
N GLU A 47 -2.30 12.53 14.05
CA GLU A 47 -1.59 12.99 15.26
C GLU A 47 -1.88 12.12 16.50
N SER A 48 -3.08 11.55 16.61
CA SER A 48 -3.53 10.77 17.77
C SER A 48 -3.60 9.24 17.57
N THR A 49 -3.25 8.67 16.41
CA THR A 49 -3.56 7.24 16.12
C THR A 49 -2.39 6.27 16.35
N LEU A 50 -1.13 6.70 16.22
CA LEU A 50 0.03 5.77 16.30
C LEU A 50 1.10 6.14 17.32
N ARG A 51 1.22 7.42 17.66
CA ARG A 51 2.17 7.90 18.69
C ARG A 51 1.86 7.33 20.08
N ALA A 52 0.58 7.23 20.43
CA ALA A 52 0.12 6.74 21.73
C ALA A 52 0.25 5.21 21.91
N ILE A 53 0.40 4.44 20.82
CA ILE A 53 0.33 2.97 20.85
C ILE A 53 1.68 2.31 20.56
N THR A 54 2.50 2.92 19.70
CA THR A 54 3.74 2.28 19.21
C THR A 54 5.02 2.86 19.80
N GLY A 55 4.99 4.09 20.35
CA GLY A 55 6.19 4.80 20.82
C GLY A 55 7.11 5.31 19.70
N PHE A 56 6.71 5.17 18.44
CA PHE A 56 7.45 5.60 17.24
C PHE A 56 6.56 6.47 16.34
N ASP A 57 7.16 7.30 15.48
CA ASP A 57 6.47 8.08 14.44
C ASP A 57 6.06 7.16 13.26
N LYS A 58 5.23 6.15 13.58
CA LYS A 58 4.67 5.24 12.58
C LYS A 58 3.46 5.86 11.90
N VAL A 59 3.27 5.49 10.65
CA VAL A 59 2.16 5.89 9.79
C VAL A 59 1.55 4.65 9.15
N LEU A 60 0.28 4.75 8.79
CA LEU A 60 -0.32 3.71 7.98
C LEU A 60 0.14 3.90 6.53
N ALA A 61 0.74 2.86 5.95
CA ALA A 61 1.25 2.87 4.60
C ALA A 61 0.46 1.89 3.73
N ILE A 62 0.16 2.33 2.51
CA ILE A 62 -0.48 1.54 1.47
C ILE A 62 0.47 1.52 0.28
N SER A 63 0.98 0.36 -0.11
CA SER A 63 1.78 0.22 -1.34
C SER A 63 0.95 -0.41 -2.45
N PHE A 64 0.93 0.23 -3.61
CA PHE A 64 0.43 -0.32 -4.87
C PHE A 64 1.62 -0.75 -5.71
N GLN A 65 1.61 -1.98 -6.22
CA GLN A 65 2.64 -2.50 -7.09
C GLN A 65 2.00 -3.22 -8.28
N ARG A 66 2.35 -2.79 -9.50
CA ARG A 66 2.01 -3.51 -10.72
C ARG A 66 2.84 -4.79 -10.77
N VAL A 67 2.17 -5.92 -10.88
CA VAL A 67 2.80 -7.24 -11.04
C VAL A 67 2.16 -7.93 -12.25
N ASN A 68 2.71 -9.08 -12.65
CA ASN A 68 2.10 -9.83 -13.75
C ASN A 68 0.67 -10.24 -13.38
N GLY A 69 -0.27 -9.95 -14.28
CA GLY A 69 -1.69 -10.29 -14.10
C GLY A 69 -2.49 -9.33 -13.22
N GLY A 70 -1.89 -8.28 -12.63
CA GLY A 70 -2.69 -7.36 -11.83
C GLY A 70 -1.92 -6.34 -10.97
N THR A 71 -2.58 -5.87 -9.93
CA THR A 71 -2.05 -4.89 -8.99
C THR A 71 -2.06 -5.48 -7.57
N LEU A 72 -0.89 -5.57 -6.97
CA LEU A 72 -0.70 -5.97 -5.58
C LEU A 72 -0.84 -4.75 -4.67
N VAL A 73 -1.60 -4.89 -3.60
CA VAL A 73 -1.82 -3.85 -2.59
C VAL A 73 -1.44 -4.39 -1.23
N ASN A 74 -0.51 -3.73 -0.55
CA ASN A 74 -0.14 -4.05 0.83
C ASN A 74 -0.49 -2.88 1.74
N VAL A 75 -1.06 -3.18 2.91
CA VAL A 75 -1.41 -2.19 3.94
C VAL A 75 -0.76 -2.56 5.26
N GLY A 76 -0.06 -1.62 5.89
CA GLY A 76 0.59 -1.85 7.17
C GLY A 76 1.22 -0.60 7.76
N ALA A 77 2.19 -0.77 8.67
CA ALA A 77 2.90 0.33 9.31
C ALA A 77 4.24 0.60 8.65
N GLN A 78 4.58 1.87 8.46
CA GLN A 78 5.90 2.32 8.02
C GLN A 78 6.33 3.55 8.83
N ASP A 79 7.61 3.90 8.82
CA ASP A 79 8.07 5.21 9.31
C ASP A 79 7.55 6.33 8.40
N TRP A 80 7.16 7.45 9.01
CA TRP A 80 6.82 8.66 8.25
C TRP A 80 8.04 9.14 7.46
N VAL A 81 7.83 9.49 6.21
CA VAL A 81 8.86 10.09 5.38
C VAL A 81 8.62 11.59 5.42
N ASP A 82 9.55 12.35 5.99
CA ASP A 82 9.45 13.81 5.98
C ASP A 82 9.49 14.31 4.54
N GLN A 83 8.48 15.13 4.22
CA GLN A 83 8.15 15.72 2.92
C GLN A 83 9.02 15.30 1.73
N ILE A 84 8.40 14.62 0.76
CA ILE A 84 8.98 14.51 -0.57
C ILE A 84 8.78 15.85 -1.26
N ALA A 85 9.87 16.61 -1.42
CA ALA A 85 9.87 17.83 -2.21
C ALA A 85 9.21 17.56 -3.56
N VAL A 86 8.14 18.29 -3.85
CA VAL A 86 7.32 18.18 -5.07
C VAL A 86 8.25 18.28 -6.29
N GLY A 87 8.64 17.14 -6.86
CA GLY A 87 9.66 17.07 -7.92
C GLY A 87 10.61 15.87 -7.86
N ALA A 88 10.69 15.14 -6.74
CA ALA A 88 11.53 13.94 -6.64
C ALA A 88 10.87 12.72 -7.31
N VAL A 89 10.85 12.69 -8.64
CA VAL A 89 10.86 11.43 -9.39
C VAL A 89 12.19 10.75 -9.06
N GLY A 90 12.22 9.87 -8.06
CA GLY A 90 13.46 9.16 -7.70
C GLY A 90 13.62 8.65 -6.28
N LEU A 91 12.72 8.97 -5.33
CA LEU A 91 12.78 8.35 -4.01
C LEU A 91 12.25 6.91 -4.10
N VAL A 92 13.17 5.94 -4.21
CA VAL A 92 12.87 4.52 -4.13
C VAL A 92 12.56 4.18 -2.67
N ILE A 93 11.31 4.35 -2.27
CA ILE A 93 10.86 3.88 -0.96
C ILE A 93 10.40 2.44 -1.15
N HIS A 94 11.17 1.54 -0.56
CA HIS A 94 10.95 0.11 -0.69
C HIS A 94 9.73 -0.32 0.13
N PRO A 95 8.70 -0.95 -0.48
CA PRO A 95 7.53 -1.49 0.20
C PRO A 95 7.88 -2.55 1.26
N LEU A 96 9.11 -3.06 1.22
CA LEU A 96 9.70 -4.01 2.17
C LEU A 96 9.75 -3.49 3.61
N LEU A 97 9.58 -2.18 3.84
CA LEU A 97 9.54 -1.58 5.17
C LEU A 97 8.13 -1.54 5.78
N ILE A 98 7.10 -2.02 5.07
CA ILE A 98 5.74 -2.15 5.61
C ILE A 98 5.72 -3.32 6.59
N THR A 99 5.74 -2.98 7.87
CA THR A 99 5.71 -3.95 8.96
C THR A 99 4.28 -4.14 9.48
N ALA A 100 4.05 -5.25 10.19
CA ALA A 100 2.79 -5.48 10.89
C ALA A 100 2.64 -4.67 12.20
N ALA A 101 3.53 -3.71 12.49
CA ALA A 101 3.83 -3.20 13.84
C ALA A 101 2.79 -2.26 14.51
N ILE A 102 1.50 -2.34 14.17
CA ILE A 102 0.45 -1.57 14.85
C ILE A 102 -0.27 -2.50 15.83
N GLY A 103 -0.49 -2.08 17.08
CA GLY A 103 -1.08 -2.92 18.14
C GLY A 103 -2.41 -3.59 17.78
N ALA A 104 -2.64 -4.79 18.33
CA ALA A 104 -3.56 -5.82 17.83
C ALA A 104 -5.07 -5.51 17.74
N MET A 105 -5.54 -4.35 18.24
CA MET A 105 -6.98 -4.01 18.26
C MET A 105 -7.35 -2.78 17.41
N GLN A 106 -6.76 -1.59 17.62
CA GLN A 106 -7.01 -0.45 16.74
C GLN A 106 -6.50 -0.67 15.31
N GLN A 107 -5.48 -1.52 15.13
CA GLN A 107 -4.99 -1.93 13.82
C GLN A 107 -6.08 -2.58 12.97
N ARG A 108 -6.91 -3.46 13.56
CA ARG A 108 -7.90 -4.22 12.78
C ARG A 108 -8.95 -3.32 12.14
N ASN A 109 -9.43 -2.31 12.88
CA ASN A 109 -10.42 -1.37 12.37
C ASN A 109 -9.80 -0.44 11.31
N ALA A 110 -8.64 0.16 11.59
CA ALA A 110 -7.99 1.05 10.63
C ALA A 110 -7.58 0.33 9.34
N LEU A 111 -7.08 -0.90 9.42
CA LEU A 111 -6.77 -1.71 8.24
C LEU A 111 -8.04 -2.06 7.45
N HIS A 112 -9.11 -2.45 8.14
CA HIS A 112 -10.37 -2.76 7.49
C HIS A 112 -10.98 -1.56 6.77
N ASP A 113 -10.98 -0.39 7.42
CA ASP A 113 -11.50 0.86 6.84
C ASP A 113 -10.73 1.25 5.59
N VAL A 114 -9.40 1.13 5.63
CA VAL A 114 -8.52 1.45 4.50
C VAL A 114 -8.69 0.48 3.35
N LEU A 115 -8.74 -0.83 3.62
CA LEU A 115 -9.04 -1.82 2.59
C LEU A 115 -10.41 -1.58 1.96
N THR A 116 -11.42 -1.24 2.76
CA THR A 116 -12.74 -0.89 2.27
C THR A 116 -12.71 0.35 1.37
N SER A 117 -12.00 1.41 1.77
CA SER A 117 -11.81 2.62 0.95
C SER A 117 -11.09 2.30 -0.38
N ILE A 118 -10.03 1.48 -0.34
CA ILE A 118 -9.32 1.01 -1.53
C ILE A 118 -10.27 0.26 -2.46
N ASP A 119 -11.07 -0.67 -1.93
CA ASP A 119 -12.05 -1.44 -2.71
C ASP A 119 -13.07 -0.52 -3.40
N GLN A 120 -13.57 0.52 -2.70
CA GLN A 120 -14.49 1.49 -3.31
C GLN A 120 -13.81 2.25 -4.46
N HIS A 121 -12.62 2.80 -4.23
CA HIS A 121 -11.89 3.54 -5.26
C HIS A 121 -11.56 2.67 -6.48
N ILE A 122 -11.14 1.42 -6.26
CA ILE A 122 -10.86 0.48 -7.36
C ILE A 122 -12.13 0.14 -8.13
N ARG A 123 -13.25 -0.08 -7.45
CA ARG A 123 -14.54 -0.36 -8.13
C ARG A 123 -15.05 0.84 -8.93
N TYR A 124 -14.77 2.08 -8.50
CA TYR A 124 -15.09 3.26 -9.29
C TYR A 124 -14.29 3.34 -10.60
N GLN A 125 -13.02 2.93 -10.60
CA GLN A 125 -12.22 2.89 -11.82
C GLN A 125 -12.50 1.64 -12.67
N GLN A 126 -12.64 0.50 -11.99
CA GLN A 126 -12.66 -0.85 -12.57
C GLN A 126 -13.76 -1.69 -11.89
N PRO A 127 -15.03 -1.53 -12.29
CA PRO A 127 -16.16 -2.21 -11.65
C PRO A 127 -16.10 -3.74 -11.70
N GLN A 128 -15.35 -4.29 -12.67
CA GLN A 128 -15.17 -5.73 -12.88
C GLN A 128 -13.88 -6.28 -12.23
N ALA A 129 -13.14 -5.46 -11.47
CA ALA A 129 -11.93 -5.91 -10.79
C ALA A 129 -12.26 -7.00 -9.76
N GLN A 130 -11.58 -8.15 -9.88
CA GLN A 130 -11.71 -9.27 -8.96
C GLN A 130 -10.52 -9.30 -8.00
N VAL A 131 -10.81 -9.57 -6.73
CA VAL A 131 -9.79 -9.86 -5.72
C VAL A 131 -9.45 -11.34 -5.81
N GLY A 132 -8.18 -11.67 -5.93
CA GLY A 132 -7.72 -13.06 -6.01
C GLY A 132 -6.42 -13.31 -5.26
N GLU A 133 -5.86 -14.50 -5.43
CA GLU A 133 -4.54 -14.84 -4.90
C GLU A 133 -3.45 -14.12 -5.70
N PRO A 134 -2.44 -13.53 -5.04
CA PRO A 134 -1.32 -12.93 -5.75
C PRO A 134 -0.59 -14.02 -6.55
N PRO A 135 0.05 -13.67 -7.68
CA PRO A 135 0.90 -14.61 -8.39
C PRO A 135 1.96 -15.11 -7.41
N THR A 136 2.07 -16.44 -7.27
CA THR A 136 3.12 -17.06 -6.47
C THR A 136 4.47 -16.46 -6.88
N PRO A 137 5.28 -15.93 -5.95
CA PRO A 137 6.65 -15.56 -6.28
C PRO A 137 7.28 -16.77 -6.96
N LEU A 138 7.92 -16.58 -8.12
CA LEU A 138 8.72 -17.63 -8.72
C LEU A 138 9.78 -18.00 -7.67
N VAL A 139 9.53 -19.07 -6.91
CA VAL A 139 10.61 -19.79 -6.24
C VAL A 139 11.55 -20.12 -7.38
N TYR A 140 12.72 -19.48 -7.38
CA TYR A 140 13.82 -19.84 -8.26
C TYR A 140 14.05 -21.31 -7.95
N ARG A 141 13.49 -22.20 -8.77
CA ARG A 141 13.73 -23.63 -8.67
C ARG A 141 15.21 -23.73 -8.91
N GLU A 142 15.98 -23.87 -7.84
CA GLU A 142 17.37 -24.29 -7.91
C GLU A 142 17.33 -25.53 -8.78
N MET A 143 17.78 -25.37 -10.02
CA MET A 143 18.11 -26.48 -10.88
C MET A 143 19.28 -27.13 -10.15
N THR A 144 18.98 -28.04 -9.24
CA THR A 144 19.94 -29.00 -8.74
C THR A 144 20.40 -29.72 -9.99
N GLY A 145 21.58 -29.33 -10.47
CA GLY A 145 22.34 -30.12 -11.42
C GLY A 145 22.53 -31.48 -10.80
N SER A 146 21.70 -32.43 -11.20
CA SER A 146 21.91 -33.83 -10.92
C SER A 146 22.83 -34.33 -12.02
N SER A 147 24.12 -34.15 -11.80
CA SER A 147 25.15 -34.93 -12.46
C SER A 147 25.04 -36.37 -11.96
N ALA A 148 24.67 -37.29 -12.84
CA ALA A 148 25.02 -38.70 -12.75
C ALA A 148 25.16 -39.24 -14.18
#